data_AF-A0A3N2CW21-F1
#
_entry.id   AF-A0A3N2CW21-F1
#
_cell.length_a   1.000
_cell.length_b   1.000
_cell.length_c   1.000
_cell.angle_alpha   90.00
_cell.angle_beta   90.00
_cell.angle_gamma   90.00
#
_symmetry.space_group_name_H-M   'P 1'
#
loop_
_entity.id
_entity.type
_entity.pdbx_description
1 polymer ?
#
loop_
_entity_poly.entity_id
_entity_poly.type
_entity_poly.pdbx_seq_one_letter_code
_entity_poly.pdbx_strand_id
1 'polypeptide(L)'
;MSQQGDLLNGLRTHDLPPKWDGRAVSWTAWEYARSGVFICPPPRNEVCEGCRKPTTEKGFPLWSICKGLRADSPHLTLDDFAAEEAARARLPWLVRGKMPRHWWIELYASRCHLCDLDTVTDMTSGEVWTLDHTDYGDEGSSQPEGVRGGEGA
;
A
#
# COMPACT_ATOMS: atom_id res chain seq x y z
N MET A 1 2.25 -27.50 -6.88
CA MET A 1 3.45 -27.54 -6.01
C MET A 1 3.92 -26.10 -5.85
N SER A 2 3.36 -25.37 -4.89
CA SER A 2 3.54 -23.92 -4.71
C SER A 2 4.53 -23.63 -3.58
N GLN A 3 5.78 -24.09 -3.71
CA GLN A 3 6.79 -23.93 -2.66
C GLN A 3 7.55 -22.58 -2.72
N GLN A 4 7.18 -21.67 -3.63
CA GLN A 4 7.87 -20.38 -3.79
C GLN A 4 7.31 -19.24 -2.93
N GLY A 5 6.06 -19.34 -2.44
CA GLY A 5 5.47 -18.32 -1.55
C GLY A 5 6.06 -18.34 -0.12
N ASP A 6 6.30 -19.54 0.40
CA ASP A 6 6.78 -19.72 1.78
C ASP A 6 8.26 -19.35 1.98
N LEU A 7 9.08 -19.37 0.91
CA LEU A 7 10.51 -19.02 0.99
C LEU A 7 10.78 -17.51 0.96
N LEU A 8 9.82 -16.69 0.48
CA LEU A 8 9.98 -15.22 0.40
C LEU A 8 9.42 -14.48 1.63
N ASN A 9 8.43 -15.05 2.33
CA ASN A 9 7.92 -14.47 3.58
C ASN A 9 8.96 -14.48 4.72
N GLY A 10 9.99 -15.32 4.65
CA GLY A 10 11.11 -15.32 5.60
C GLY A 10 12.18 -14.27 5.34
N LEU A 11 12.11 -13.52 4.23
CA LEU A 11 13.09 -12.51 3.83
C LEU A 11 12.64 -11.06 4.05
N ARG A 12 11.37 -10.85 4.39
CA ARG A 12 10.81 -9.51 4.63
C ARG A 12 11.08 -9.13 6.09
N THR A 13 12.04 -8.23 6.33
CA THR A 13 12.30 -7.68 7.67
C THR A 13 11.10 -6.90 8.18
N HIS A 14 10.43 -6.18 7.28
CA HIS A 14 9.21 -5.42 7.53
C HIS A 14 8.07 -5.92 6.63
N ASP A 15 6.82 -5.84 7.10
CA ASP A 15 5.65 -6.28 6.32
C ASP A 15 5.36 -5.39 5.10
N LEU A 16 5.71 -4.10 5.20
CA LEU A 16 5.76 -3.12 4.10
C LEU A 16 7.03 -2.27 4.27
N PRO A 17 7.51 -1.60 3.20
CA PRO A 17 8.72 -0.79 3.24
C PRO A 17 8.64 0.26 4.36
N PRO A 18 9.56 0.26 5.34
CA PRO A 18 9.53 1.22 6.45
C PRO A 18 9.91 2.63 5.99
N LYS A 19 10.50 2.76 4.81
CA LYS A 19 10.82 4.01 4.14
C LYS A 19 10.34 4.01 2.69
N TRP A 20 10.07 5.20 2.18
CA TRP A 20 9.72 5.46 0.80
C TRP A 20 10.46 6.71 0.31
N ASP A 21 11.30 6.55 -0.71
CA ASP A 21 12.22 7.59 -1.21
C ASP A 21 13.06 8.21 -0.08
N GLY A 22 13.57 7.36 0.82
CA GLY A 22 14.39 7.74 1.97
C GLY A 22 13.63 8.35 3.15
N ARG A 23 12.31 8.52 3.06
CA ARG A 23 11.47 9.07 4.15
C ARG A 23 10.79 7.94 4.91
N ALA A 24 10.76 8.01 6.23
CA ALA A 24 10.03 7.03 7.03
C ALA A 24 8.53 7.06 6.69
N VAL A 25 7.89 5.89 6.70
CA VAL A 25 6.46 5.74 6.42
C VAL A 25 5.78 5.07 7.61
N SER A 26 4.65 5.62 8.02
CA SER A 26 3.71 4.93 8.90
C SER A 26 2.61 4.30 8.07
N TRP A 27 2.36 3.01 8.30
CA TRP A 27 1.36 2.22 7.60
C TRP A 27 0.19 1.89 8.51
N THR A 28 -1.03 1.86 7.96
CA THR A 28 -2.20 1.32 8.68
C THR A 28 -2.13 -0.21 8.78
N ALA A 29 -3.00 -0.79 9.60
CA ALA A 29 -3.27 -2.21 9.49
C ALA A 29 -3.84 -2.57 8.09
N TRP A 30 -3.58 -3.80 7.63
CA TRP A 30 -4.22 -4.35 6.45
C TRP A 30 -5.72 -4.49 6.66
N GLU A 31 -6.50 -4.02 5.70
CA GLU A 31 -7.94 -4.23 5.65
C GLU A 31 -8.29 -5.04 4.40
N TYR A 32 -9.19 -6.01 4.52
CA TYR A 32 -9.80 -6.61 3.32
C TYR A 32 -10.49 -5.50 2.55
N ALA A 33 -10.18 -5.34 1.26
CA ALA A 33 -11.01 -4.48 0.43
C ALA A 33 -12.41 -5.10 0.50
N ARG A 34 -13.40 -4.37 1.03
CA ARG A 34 -14.77 -4.88 1.04
C ARG A 34 -15.45 -4.42 -0.23
N SER A 35 -16.27 -5.28 -0.82
CA SER A 35 -17.16 -4.92 -1.93
C SER A 35 -18.05 -3.74 -1.49
N GLY A 36 -17.70 -2.53 -1.88
CA GLY A 36 -18.50 -1.33 -1.62
C GLY A 36 -17.77 -0.14 -0.98
N VAL A 37 -16.53 -0.29 -0.50
CA VAL A 37 -15.71 0.88 -0.13
C VAL A 37 -14.72 1.12 -1.25
N PHE A 38 -15.13 1.93 -2.23
CA PHE A 38 -14.24 2.50 -3.23
C PHE A 38 -13.32 3.50 -2.53
N ILE A 39 -12.20 3.03 -1.99
CA ILE A 39 -11.06 3.91 -1.75
C ILE A 39 -10.54 4.26 -3.13
N CYS A 40 -10.80 5.49 -3.56
CA CYS A 40 -10.34 5.99 -4.84
C CYS A 40 -8.84 6.29 -4.76
N PRO A 41 -8.06 5.87 -5.77
CA PRO A 41 -8.51 5.14 -6.95
C PRO A 41 -8.76 3.66 -6.63
N PRO A 42 -9.84 3.06 -7.17
CA PRO A 42 -9.92 1.62 -7.19
C PRO A 42 -8.64 1.12 -7.87
N PRO A 43 -8.00 0.09 -7.31
CA PRO A 43 -6.85 -0.52 -7.94
C PRO A 43 -7.13 -0.86 -9.41
N ARG A 44 -6.24 -0.37 -10.26
CA ARG A 44 -6.52 -0.12 -11.69
C ARG A 44 -6.57 -1.39 -12.54
N ASN A 45 -6.06 -2.50 -12.02
CA ASN A 45 -5.86 -3.71 -12.80
C ASN A 45 -6.96 -4.75 -12.51
N GLU A 46 -7.58 -5.27 -13.58
CA GLU A 46 -8.55 -6.37 -13.51
C GLU A 46 -7.89 -7.70 -13.14
N VAL A 47 -6.55 -7.78 -13.28
CA VAL A 47 -5.73 -8.96 -12.97
C VAL A 47 -4.48 -8.55 -12.19
N CYS A 48 -4.01 -9.43 -11.31
CA CYS A 48 -2.74 -9.25 -10.60
C CYS A 48 -1.56 -9.36 -11.56
N GLU A 49 -0.55 -8.49 -11.43
CA GLU A 49 0.64 -8.53 -12.29
C GLU A 49 1.48 -9.80 -12.10
N GLY A 50 1.62 -10.28 -10.86
CA GLY A 50 2.40 -11.48 -10.54
C GLY A 50 1.75 -12.78 -11.01
N CYS A 51 0.54 -13.07 -10.54
CA CYS A 51 -0.12 -14.36 -10.83
C CYS A 51 -1.09 -14.33 -12.01
N ARG A 52 -1.37 -13.15 -12.59
CA ARG A 52 -2.30 -12.95 -13.71
C ARG A 52 -3.74 -13.38 -13.44
N LYS A 53 -4.09 -13.63 -12.18
CA LYS A 53 -5.44 -13.99 -11.75
C LYS A 53 -6.30 -12.73 -11.55
N PRO A 54 -7.64 -12.85 -11.70
CA PRO A 54 -8.54 -11.75 -11.46
C PRO A 54 -8.36 -11.14 -10.08
N THR A 55 -8.44 -9.81 -9.98
CA THR A 55 -8.42 -9.08 -8.70
C THR A 55 -9.78 -9.12 -7.99
N THR A 56 -10.80 -9.70 -8.64
CA THR A 56 -12.11 -9.97 -8.07
C THR A 56 -12.59 -11.38 -8.42
N GLU A 57 -13.30 -12.03 -7.50
CA GLU A 57 -14.00 -13.29 -7.72
C GLU A 57 -15.45 -13.15 -7.21
N LYS A 58 -16.42 -13.47 -8.08
CA LYS A 58 -17.87 -13.35 -7.77
C LYS A 58 -18.27 -11.95 -7.25
N GLY A 59 -17.60 -10.90 -7.72
CA GLY A 59 -17.84 -9.52 -7.28
C GLY A 59 -17.17 -9.14 -5.95
N PHE A 60 -16.43 -10.06 -5.33
CA PHE A 60 -15.63 -9.78 -4.14
C PHE A 60 -14.16 -9.58 -4.52
N PRO A 61 -13.52 -8.53 -4.03
CA PRO A 61 -12.09 -8.32 -4.27
C PRO A 61 -11.22 -9.39 -3.57
N LEU A 62 -10.13 -9.76 -4.24
CA LEU A 62 -9.12 -10.74 -3.79
C LEU A 62 -7.81 -10.05 -3.39
N TRP A 63 -7.93 -8.94 -2.67
CA TRP A 63 -6.79 -8.21 -2.12
C TRP A 63 -7.07 -7.59 -0.75
N SER A 64 -5.98 -7.35 -0.03
CA SER A 64 -5.97 -6.47 1.14
C SER A 64 -5.40 -5.13 0.73
N ILE A 65 -5.74 -4.11 1.50
CA ILE A 65 -5.29 -2.75 1.29
C ILE A 65 -4.67 -2.21 2.57
N CYS A 66 -3.70 -1.33 2.41
CA CYS A 66 -3.02 -0.63 3.50
C CYS A 66 -2.74 0.80 3.04
N LYS A 67 -2.80 1.76 3.96
CA LYS A 67 -2.60 3.19 3.69
C LYS A 67 -1.33 3.64 4.39
N GLY A 68 -0.56 4.49 3.74
CA GLY A 68 0.70 5.01 4.25
C GLY A 68 0.74 6.54 4.24
N LEU A 69 1.46 7.08 5.23
CA LEU A 69 1.79 8.49 5.38
C LEU A 69 3.31 8.65 5.55
N ARG A 70 3.94 9.57 4.82
CA ARG A 70 5.37 9.86 4.97
C ARG A 70 5.62 10.80 6.15
N ALA A 71 6.79 10.69 6.75
CA ALA A 71 7.18 11.48 7.93
C ALA A 71 7.19 13.00 7.68
N ASP A 72 7.42 13.43 6.44
CA ASP A 72 7.43 14.83 6.01
C ASP A 72 6.12 15.27 5.37
N SER A 73 5.02 14.55 5.62
CA SER A 73 3.72 14.90 5.06
C SER A 73 3.32 16.32 5.46
N PRO A 74 2.85 17.15 4.49
CA PRO A 74 2.32 18.47 4.79
C PRO A 74 0.90 18.41 5.38
N HIS A 75 0.29 17.23 5.45
CA HIS A 75 -1.12 17.05 5.81
C HIS A 75 -1.31 16.67 7.27
N LEU A 76 -0.50 15.74 7.78
CA LEU A 76 -0.55 15.25 9.15
C LEU A 76 0.86 14.87 9.63
N THR A 77 1.07 14.96 10.94
CA THR A 77 2.24 14.32 11.56
C THR A 77 2.01 12.80 11.68
N LEU A 78 3.08 12.01 11.81
CA LEU A 78 2.93 10.56 12.03
C LEU A 78 2.19 10.25 13.34
N ASP A 79 2.36 11.07 14.37
CA ASP A 79 1.69 10.91 15.66
C ASP A 79 0.19 11.18 15.54
N ASP A 80 -0.20 12.25 14.85
CA ASP A 80 -1.62 12.57 14.60
C ASP A 80 -2.27 11.47 13.75
N PHE A 81 -1.58 10.98 12.73
CA PHE A 81 -2.04 9.86 11.92
C PHE A 81 -2.25 8.58 12.75
N ALA A 82 -1.30 8.24 13.62
CA ALA A 82 -1.44 7.10 14.53
C ALA A 82 -2.62 7.29 15.50
N ALA A 83 -2.83 8.51 16.00
CA ALA A 83 -3.95 8.86 16.87
C ALA A 83 -5.30 8.74 16.14
N GLU A 84 -5.40 9.22 14.90
CA GLU A 84 -6.61 9.08 14.06
C GLU A 84 -6.94 7.60 13.80
N GLU A 85 -5.95 6.79 13.43
CA GLU A 85 -6.16 5.36 13.18
C GLU A 85 -6.54 4.62 14.46
N ALA A 86 -5.92 4.95 15.60
CA ALA A 86 -6.33 4.40 16.90
C ALA A 86 -7.77 4.80 17.27
N ALA A 87 -8.17 6.04 16.99
CA ALA A 87 -9.55 6.48 17.21
C ALA A 87 -10.52 5.74 16.28
N ARG A 88 -10.18 5.59 14.99
CA ARG A 88 -10.97 4.86 14.00
C ARG A 88 -11.12 3.38 14.35
N ALA A 89 -10.07 2.76 14.90
CA ALA A 89 -10.08 1.38 15.37
C ALA A 89 -11.05 1.14 16.54
N ARG A 90 -11.51 2.18 17.24
CA ARG A 90 -12.52 2.09 18.31
C ARG A 90 -13.95 2.22 17.78
N LEU A 91 -14.13 2.71 16.56
CA LEU A 91 -15.47 2.91 15.99
C LEU A 91 -16.11 1.58 15.59
N PRO A 92 -17.45 1.45 15.70
CA PRO A 92 -18.19 0.35 15.10
C PRO A 92 -17.93 0.29 13.59
N TRP A 93 -17.82 -0.92 13.06
CA TRP A 93 -17.50 -1.15 11.65
C TRP A 93 -18.46 -0.44 10.69
N LEU A 94 -19.75 -0.29 11.07
CA LEU A 94 -20.80 0.40 10.29
C LEU A 94 -20.50 1.89 10.03
N VAL A 95 -19.66 2.50 10.86
CA VAL A 95 -19.33 3.93 10.80
C VAL A 95 -17.95 4.17 10.19
N ARG A 96 -17.02 3.21 10.30
CA ARG A 96 -15.66 3.33 9.75
C ARG A 96 -15.63 3.65 8.25
N GLY A 97 -16.50 3.02 7.47
CA GLY A 97 -16.57 3.20 6.01
C GLY A 97 -17.29 4.48 5.56
N LYS A 98 -17.85 5.28 6.49
CA LYS A 98 -18.55 6.53 6.21
C LYS A 98 -17.75 7.78 6.56
N MET A 99 -16.52 7.60 7.06
CA MET A 99 -15.64 8.72 7.39
C MET A 99 -15.24 9.49 6.12
N PRO A 100 -15.05 10.82 6.21
CA PRO A 100 -14.60 11.63 5.10
C PRO A 100 -13.34 11.05 4.46
N ARG A 101 -13.21 11.28 3.14
CA ARG A 101 -12.06 10.83 2.36
C ARG A 101 -10.77 11.24 3.08
N HIS A 102 -9.86 10.29 3.23
CA HIS A 102 -8.53 10.52 3.78
C HIS A 102 -7.71 11.30 2.76
N TRP A 103 -7.91 12.61 2.72
CA TRP A 103 -7.17 13.55 1.86
C TRP A 103 -5.67 13.59 2.20
N TRP A 104 -5.28 13.01 3.34
CA TRP A 104 -3.92 12.88 3.82
C TRP A 104 -3.21 11.60 3.36
N ILE A 105 -3.86 10.65 2.67
CA ILE A 105 -3.16 9.42 2.21
C ILE A 105 -2.17 9.78 1.12
N GLU A 106 -0.90 9.45 1.34
CA GLU A 106 0.18 9.64 0.36
C GLU A 106 0.56 8.33 -0.32
N LEU A 107 0.47 7.20 0.39
CA LEU A 107 0.77 5.89 -0.16
C LEU A 107 -0.41 4.94 0.01
N TYR A 108 -0.68 4.15 -1.02
CA TYR A 108 -1.73 3.15 -1.03
C TYR A 108 -1.14 1.81 -1.45
N ALA A 109 -1.03 0.88 -0.51
CA ALA A 109 -0.54 -0.47 -0.76
C ALA A 109 -1.71 -1.43 -0.97
N SER A 110 -1.56 -2.37 -1.90
CA SER A 110 -2.47 -3.50 -2.07
C SER A 110 -1.71 -4.82 -2.17
N ARG A 111 -2.23 -5.84 -1.49
CA ARG A 111 -1.66 -7.20 -1.44
C ARG A 111 -2.58 -8.19 -2.12
N CYS A 112 -2.07 -8.94 -3.09
CA CYS A 112 -2.83 -10.02 -3.72
C CYS A 112 -2.96 -11.24 -2.79
N HIS A 113 -4.17 -11.74 -2.53
CA HIS A 113 -4.37 -12.93 -1.67
C HIS A 113 -3.93 -14.25 -2.29
N LEU A 114 -3.61 -14.26 -3.59
CA LEU A 114 -3.27 -15.48 -4.32
C LEU A 114 -1.75 -15.69 -4.46
N CYS A 115 -0.98 -14.60 -4.42
CA CYS A 115 0.47 -14.66 -4.62
C CYS A 115 1.28 -13.71 -3.73
N ASP A 116 0.62 -12.99 -2.81
CA ASP A 116 1.24 -12.06 -1.85
C ASP A 116 2.12 -10.97 -2.48
N LEU A 117 1.91 -10.71 -3.77
CA LEU A 117 2.51 -9.58 -4.46
C LEU A 117 1.89 -8.30 -3.90
N ASP A 118 2.76 -7.41 -3.44
CA ASP A 118 2.38 -6.07 -3.01
C ASP A 118 2.63 -5.08 -4.13
N THR A 119 1.67 -4.18 -4.31
CA THR A 119 1.83 -3.01 -5.18
C THR A 119 1.53 -1.76 -4.37
N VAL A 120 2.35 -0.74 -4.49
CA VAL A 120 2.16 0.55 -3.83
C VAL A 120 1.88 1.61 -4.89
N THR A 121 0.79 2.34 -4.73
CA THR A 121 0.50 3.55 -5.48
C THR A 121 0.90 4.76 -4.64
N ASP A 122 1.80 5.57 -5.18
CA ASP A 122 2.07 6.89 -4.64
C ASP A 122 0.97 7.84 -5.13
N MET A 123 0.19 8.36 -4.19
CA MET A 123 -0.94 9.23 -4.44
C MET A 123 -0.52 10.67 -4.77
N THR A 124 0.70 11.05 -4.39
CA THR A 124 1.28 12.37 -4.69
C THR A 124 1.80 12.42 -6.12
N SER A 125 2.55 11.39 -6.56
CA SER A 125 3.10 11.32 -7.92
C SER A 125 2.16 10.63 -8.93
N GLY A 126 1.27 9.77 -8.45
CA GLY A 126 0.40 8.91 -9.27
C GLY A 126 1.09 7.63 -9.77
N GLU A 127 2.36 7.40 -9.41
CA GLU A 127 3.13 6.24 -9.82
C GLU A 127 2.66 4.96 -9.11
N VAL A 128 2.75 3.83 -9.81
CA VAL A 128 2.43 2.51 -9.27
C VAL A 128 3.69 1.65 -9.31
N TRP A 129 3.97 1.03 -8.19
CA TRP A 129 5.19 0.28 -7.92
C TRP A 129 4.82 -1.13 -7.54
N THR A 130 5.49 -2.09 -8.16
CA THR A 130 5.39 -3.51 -7.81
C THR A 130 6.59 -3.84 -6.93
N LEU A 131 6.33 -4.19 -5.67
CA LEU A 131 7.39 -4.41 -4.69
C LEU A 131 8.07 -5.76 -4.93
N ASP A 132 9.37 -5.77 -4.77
CA ASP A 132 10.18 -6.99 -4.71
C ASP A 132 10.81 -7.18 -3.32
N HIS A 133 11.48 -8.31 -3.12
CA HIS A 133 12.10 -8.67 -1.85
C HIS A 133 13.06 -7.62 -1.24
N THR A 134 13.65 -6.74 -2.05
CA THR A 134 14.59 -5.71 -1.58
C THR A 134 13.90 -4.53 -0.91
N ASP A 135 12.64 -4.25 -1.25
CA ASP A 135 11.89 -3.10 -0.71
C ASP A 135 11.53 -3.25 0.77
N TYR A 136 11.54 -4.47 1.30
CA TYR A 136 11.12 -4.79 2.66
C TYR A 136 12.25 -4.67 3.71
N GLY A 137 13.45 -4.25 3.29
CA GLY A 137 14.58 -3.99 4.17
C GLY A 137 14.50 -2.64 4.88
N ASP A 138 15.48 -2.34 5.73
CA ASP A 138 15.53 -1.08 6.52
C ASP A 138 15.70 0.19 5.66
N GLU A 139 16.21 0.04 4.43
CA GLU A 139 16.29 1.15 3.47
C GLU A 139 14.95 1.44 2.80
N GLY A 140 13.99 0.51 2.88
CA GLY A 140 12.69 0.63 2.26
C GLY A 140 12.75 0.64 0.74
N SER A 141 11.76 1.28 0.12
CA SER A 141 11.68 1.44 -1.33
C SER A 141 12.20 2.82 -1.74
N SER A 142 12.93 2.86 -2.84
CA SER A 142 13.47 4.09 -3.40
C SER A 142 13.40 4.05 -4.92
N GLN A 143 13.18 5.20 -5.56
CA GLN A 143 13.29 5.27 -7.03
C GLN A 143 14.64 4.72 -7.49
N PRO A 144 14.66 3.88 -8.54
CA PRO A 144 15.93 3.49 -9.13
C PRO A 144 16.67 4.78 -9.52
N GLU A 145 17.91 4.92 -9.05
CA GLU A 145 18.75 6.08 -9.32
C GLU A 145 18.95 6.24 -10.82
N GLY A 146 18.07 7.00 -11.48
CA GLY A 146 18.08 7.07 -12.95
C GLY A 146 17.01 7.93 -13.62
N VAL A 147 15.98 8.40 -12.91
CA VAL A 147 14.98 9.35 -13.45
C VAL A 147 15.05 10.68 -12.68
N ARG A 148 16.26 11.20 -12.47
CA ARG A 148 16.42 12.64 -12.19
C ARG A 148 16.64 13.34 -13.52
N GLY A 149 15.61 14.06 -13.98
CA GLY A 149 15.73 15.19 -14.88
C GLY A 149 16.48 14.94 -16.19
N GLY A 150 15.75 14.75 -17.29
CA GLY A 150 16.28 15.09 -18.59
C GLY A 150 16.53 16.60 -18.68
N GLU A 151 17.65 17.08 -18.18
CA GLU A 151 18.36 18.21 -18.76
C GLU A 151 19.19 17.68 -19.93
N GLY A 152 18.83 18.09 -21.15
CA GLY A 152 19.59 17.69 -22.33
C GLY A 152 18.89 17.97 -23.66
N ALA A 153 18.71 19.25 -23.99
CA ALA A 153 18.94 19.83 -25.33
C ALA A 153 18.76 21.35 -25.28
#